data_AF-A0A238ZR52-F1
#
_entry.id   AF-A0A238ZR52-F1
#
_cell.length_a   1.000
_cell.length_b   1.000
_cell.length_c   1.000
_cell.angle_alpha   90.00
_cell.angle_beta   90.00
_cell.angle_gamma   90.00
#
_symmetry.space_group_name_H-M   'P 1'
#
loop_
_entity.id
_entity.type
_entity.pdbx_description
1 polymer ?
#
loop_
_entity_poly.entity_id
_entity_poly.type
_entity_poly.pdbx_seq_one_letter_code
_entity_poly.pdbx_strand_id
1 'polypeptide(L)'
;MRQLIFIILTLIFSKTYCQEIEYAEIKNIESHTEHPISLDTLDIAHWNLFTERKKIKARNYIAKKKSRIKNDTSQVVQILYYGLADKIKIISKDSSQIIEAKTPSKTYSYQRSFCYPVKTKTYELISFDRNTGMKEFTIYFEKSKRFAVLNIDTNFPEVYIIPYTDIQLIEFEEDSFGAELDENGFPMPAKKRLVKQEDEIMIDYRYPRK
;
A
#
# COMPACT_ATOMS: atom_id res chain seq x y z
N MET A 1 10.65 -40.90 -35.92
CA MET A 1 10.52 -40.86 -34.43
C MET A 1 11.40 -39.83 -33.76
N ARG A 2 12.71 -39.72 -34.06
CA ARG A 2 13.62 -38.71 -33.44
C ARG A 2 13.19 -37.24 -33.64
N GLN A 3 12.72 -36.86 -34.82
CA GLN A 3 12.30 -35.48 -35.12
C GLN A 3 11.05 -35.05 -34.33
N LEU A 4 10.09 -35.96 -34.13
CA LEU A 4 8.88 -35.71 -33.34
C LEU A 4 9.19 -35.51 -31.85
N ILE A 5 10.13 -36.30 -31.31
CA ILE A 5 10.61 -36.14 -29.93
C ILE A 5 11.30 -34.78 -29.74
N PHE A 6 12.06 -34.31 -30.75
CA PHE A 6 12.72 -33.00 -30.71
C PHE A 6 11.72 -31.84 -30.74
N ILE A 7 10.64 -31.96 -31.53
CA ILE A 7 9.56 -30.98 -31.60
C ILE A 7 8.77 -30.94 -30.29
N ILE A 8 8.49 -32.10 -29.69
CA ILE A 8 7.81 -32.20 -28.39
C ILE A 8 8.69 -31.63 -27.28
N LEU A 9 9.99 -31.94 -27.27
CA LEU A 9 10.95 -31.35 -26.32
C LEU A 9 11.04 -29.83 -26.49
N THR A 10 11.16 -29.32 -27.72
CA THR A 10 11.19 -27.85 -27.94
C THR A 10 9.88 -27.17 -27.58
N LEU A 11 8.72 -27.81 -27.74
CA LEU A 11 7.42 -27.28 -27.29
C LEU A 11 7.24 -27.31 -25.76
N ILE A 12 7.79 -28.30 -25.08
CA ILE A 12 7.79 -28.38 -23.61
C ILE A 12 8.77 -27.35 -23.02
N PHE A 13 9.95 -27.20 -23.63
CA PHE A 13 10.95 -26.20 -23.24
C PHE A 13 10.52 -24.77 -23.59
N SER A 14 9.81 -24.54 -24.70
CA SER A 14 9.28 -23.21 -25.03
C SER A 14 8.12 -22.79 -24.12
N LYS A 15 7.27 -23.74 -23.68
CA LYS A 15 6.25 -23.47 -22.66
C LYS A 15 6.83 -23.19 -21.28
N THR A 16 7.96 -23.79 -20.92
CA THR A 16 8.63 -23.53 -19.63
C THR A 16 9.47 -22.25 -19.64
N TYR A 17 10.01 -21.84 -20.79
CA TYR A 17 10.74 -20.57 -20.96
C TYR A 17 9.85 -19.34 -21.27
N CYS A 18 8.54 -19.53 -21.45
CA CYS A 18 7.57 -18.42 -21.49
C CYS A 18 7.02 -18.06 -20.09
N GLN A 19 7.77 -18.39 -19.03
CA GLN A 19 7.47 -17.90 -17.69
C GLN A 19 7.68 -16.38 -17.65
N GLU A 20 6.72 -15.68 -17.06
CA GLU A 20 6.68 -14.22 -16.84
C GLU A 20 7.86 -13.75 -15.97
N ILE A 21 9.08 -13.71 -16.54
CA ILE A 21 10.31 -13.21 -15.90
C ILE A 21 10.25 -11.69 -15.66
N GLU A 22 9.20 -11.00 -16.12
CA GLU A 22 9.21 -9.55 -16.21
C GLU A 22 8.89 -8.81 -14.90
N TYR A 23 8.39 -9.48 -13.85
CA TYR A 23 7.92 -8.79 -12.64
C TYR A 23 8.57 -9.34 -11.37
N ALA A 24 9.02 -8.44 -10.49
CA ALA A 24 9.48 -8.79 -9.14
C ALA A 24 8.33 -8.72 -8.12
N GLU A 25 8.24 -9.74 -7.26
CA GLU A 25 7.19 -9.83 -6.23
C GLU A 25 7.52 -8.94 -5.03
N ILE A 26 6.57 -8.10 -4.62
CA ILE A 26 6.61 -7.37 -3.36
C ILE A 26 6.03 -8.27 -2.27
N LYS A 27 6.88 -8.70 -1.35
CA LYS A 27 6.51 -9.63 -0.26
C LYS A 27 6.17 -8.93 1.04
N ASN A 28 6.70 -7.74 1.27
CA ASN A 28 6.41 -6.99 2.48
C ASN A 28 5.06 -6.28 2.30
N ILE A 29 4.03 -6.79 2.96
CA ILE A 29 2.67 -6.27 2.87
C ILE A 29 2.19 -6.00 4.29
N GLU A 30 2.04 -4.71 4.63
CA GLU A 30 1.53 -4.28 5.93
C GLU A 30 0.06 -3.85 5.80
N SER A 31 -0.77 -4.25 6.76
CA SER A 31 -2.19 -3.89 6.79
C SER A 31 -2.50 -3.08 8.03
N HIS A 32 -3.09 -1.91 7.82
CA HIS A 32 -3.57 -1.03 8.88
C HIS A 32 -5.07 -0.83 8.79
N THR A 33 -5.73 -1.17 9.88
CA THR A 33 -7.16 -0.94 10.06
C THR A 33 -7.37 0.29 10.93
N GLU A 34 -8.23 1.21 10.49
CA GLU A 34 -8.78 2.22 11.39
C GLU A 34 -9.77 1.58 12.39
N HIS A 35 -9.28 0.71 13.28
CA HIS A 35 -10.14 0.17 14.34
C HIS A 35 -10.58 1.30 15.29
N PRO A 36 -11.82 1.25 15.80
CA PRO A 36 -12.23 2.15 16.85
C PRO A 36 -11.41 1.83 18.10
N ILE A 37 -10.39 2.65 18.38
CA ILE A 37 -9.67 2.61 19.66
C ILE A 37 -10.73 2.79 20.76
N SER A 38 -10.91 1.79 21.62
CA SER A 38 -11.76 1.98 22.79
C SER A 38 -11.02 2.82 23.82
N LEU A 39 -11.74 3.65 24.57
CA LEU A 39 -11.15 4.31 25.73
C LEU A 39 -10.73 3.27 26.78
N ASP A 40 -11.43 2.13 26.84
CA ASP A 40 -11.15 1.04 27.79
C ASP A 40 -9.87 0.27 27.44
N THR A 41 -9.38 0.39 26.20
CA THR A 41 -8.10 -0.21 25.76
C THR A 41 -6.90 0.72 25.97
N LEU A 42 -7.12 1.95 26.45
CA LEU A 42 -6.02 2.84 26.83
C LEU A 42 -5.56 2.47 28.23
N ASP A 43 -4.27 2.21 28.37
CA ASP A 43 -3.65 2.00 29.68
C ASP A 43 -3.95 3.20 30.60
N ILE A 44 -4.70 2.93 31.67
CA ILE A 44 -5.19 3.90 32.64
C ILE A 44 -4.03 4.68 33.27
N ALA A 45 -2.86 4.04 33.45
CA ALA A 45 -1.68 4.69 34.02
C ALA A 45 -1.18 5.81 33.11
N HIS A 46 -1.02 5.53 31.81
CA HIS A 46 -0.59 6.52 30.81
C HIS A 46 -1.67 7.55 30.50
N TRP A 47 -2.95 7.16 30.58
CA TRP A 47 -4.06 8.08 30.36
C TRP A 47 -4.09 9.21 31.38
N ASN A 48 -3.82 8.91 32.64
CA ASN A 48 -3.79 9.89 33.73
C ASN A 48 -2.64 10.90 33.60
N LEU A 49 -1.56 10.55 32.89
CA LEU A 49 -0.44 11.45 32.58
C LEU A 49 -0.79 12.52 31.52
N PHE A 50 -1.87 12.33 30.76
CA PHE A 50 -2.29 13.32 29.77
C PHE A 50 -3.03 14.50 30.41
N THR A 51 -2.76 15.70 29.90
CA THR A 51 -3.54 16.88 30.24
C THR A 51 -4.99 16.73 29.79
N GLU A 52 -5.94 17.38 30.47
CA GLU A 52 -7.37 17.31 30.10
C GLU A 52 -7.61 17.72 28.64
N ARG A 53 -6.86 18.70 28.12
CA ARG A 53 -6.91 19.07 26.71
C ARG A 53 -6.56 17.92 25.77
N LYS A 54 -5.53 17.12 26.09
CA LYS A 54 -5.13 15.94 25.31
C LYS A 54 -6.18 14.82 25.42
N LYS A 55 -6.72 14.58 26.62
CA LYS A 55 -7.81 13.61 26.85
C LYS A 55 -9.06 13.96 26.05
N ILE A 56 -9.50 15.22 26.06
CA ILE A 56 -10.65 15.69 25.27
C ILE A 56 -10.40 15.49 23.77
N LYS A 57 -9.21 15.82 23.27
CA LYS A 57 -8.85 15.58 21.86
C LYS A 57 -8.96 14.10 21.50
N ALA A 58 -8.43 13.20 22.34
CA ALA A 58 -8.52 11.76 22.13
C ALA A 58 -9.96 11.25 22.18
N ARG A 59 -10.78 11.67 23.16
CA ARG A 59 -12.21 11.32 23.23
C ARG A 59 -12.96 11.78 21.98
N ASN A 60 -12.76 13.02 21.54
CA ASN A 60 -13.39 13.56 20.34
C ASN A 60 -12.95 12.81 19.08
N TYR A 61 -11.67 12.44 18.98
CA TYR A 61 -11.16 11.61 17.89
C TYR A 61 -11.84 10.24 17.85
N ILE A 62 -11.93 9.55 18.99
CA ILE A 62 -12.59 8.24 19.11
C ILE A 62 -14.09 8.35 18.78
N ALA A 63 -14.78 9.35 19.34
CA ALA A 63 -16.20 9.59 19.07
C ALA A 63 -16.46 9.83 17.58
N LYS A 64 -15.61 10.64 16.93
CA LYS A 64 -15.68 10.88 15.48
C LYS A 64 -15.49 9.60 14.68
N LYS A 65 -14.55 8.73 15.08
CA LYS A 65 -14.32 7.44 14.43
C LYS A 65 -15.52 6.50 14.58
N LYS A 66 -16.05 6.35 15.80
CA LYS A 66 -17.26 5.55 16.06
C LYS A 66 -18.46 6.05 15.27
N SER A 67 -18.65 7.36 15.17
CA SER A 67 -19.74 7.95 14.37
C SER A 67 -19.60 7.64 12.88
N ARG A 68 -18.39 7.61 12.32
CA ARG A 68 -18.18 7.25 10.91
C ARG A 68 -18.61 5.82 10.62
N ILE A 69 -18.23 4.89 11.50
CA ILE A 69 -18.61 3.48 11.40
C ILE A 69 -20.14 3.34 11.47
N LYS A 70 -20.77 4.01 12.45
CA LYS A 70 -22.24 3.96 12.62
C LYS A 70 -23.01 4.55 11.44
N ASN A 71 -22.50 5.61 10.82
CA ASN A 71 -23.15 6.32 9.72
C ASN A 71 -22.76 5.81 8.32
N ASP A 72 -21.94 4.76 8.27
CA ASP A 72 -21.55 4.13 7.03
C ASP A 72 -22.75 3.38 6.42
N THR A 73 -23.06 3.71 5.18
CA THR A 73 -24.19 3.14 4.42
C THR A 73 -23.71 2.43 3.15
N SER A 74 -22.39 2.29 2.99
CA SER A 74 -21.76 1.73 1.81
C SER A 74 -22.12 0.26 1.65
N GLN A 75 -22.68 -0.09 0.49
CA GLN A 75 -23.02 -1.48 0.12
C GLN A 75 -21.88 -2.18 -0.62
N VAL A 76 -20.93 -1.39 -1.12
CA VAL A 76 -19.76 -1.86 -1.85
C VAL A 76 -18.49 -1.47 -1.11
N VAL A 77 -17.43 -2.21 -1.38
CA VAL A 77 -16.06 -1.82 -1.07
C VAL A 77 -15.43 -1.25 -2.31
N GLN A 78 -14.71 -0.15 -2.15
CA GLN A 78 -13.92 0.48 -3.19
C GLN A 78 -12.43 0.22 -2.93
N ILE A 79 -11.77 -0.48 -3.86
CA ILE A 79 -10.31 -0.58 -3.90
C ILE A 79 -9.75 0.65 -4.59
N LEU A 80 -8.80 1.28 -3.93
CA LEU A 80 -8.21 2.55 -4.29
C LEU A 80 -6.70 2.38 -4.32
N TYR A 81 -6.05 2.93 -5.34
CA TYR A 81 -4.61 3.05 -5.40
C TYR A 81 -4.21 4.47 -5.01
N TYR A 82 -3.27 4.62 -4.09
CA TYR A 82 -2.67 5.91 -3.77
C TYR A 82 -1.19 5.90 -4.07
N GLY A 83 -0.82 6.53 -5.17
CA GLY A 83 0.56 6.57 -5.64
C GLY A 83 0.73 7.50 -6.84
N LEU A 84 1.86 7.37 -7.54
CA LEU A 84 2.10 8.11 -8.79
C LEU A 84 1.23 7.54 -9.90
N ALA A 85 0.95 8.35 -10.94
CA ALA A 85 0.25 7.86 -12.12
C ALA A 85 0.99 6.64 -12.70
N ASP A 86 0.37 5.47 -12.59
CA ASP A 86 0.94 4.19 -12.99
C ASP A 86 -0.12 3.40 -13.77
N LYS A 87 0.34 2.53 -14.68
CA LYS A 87 -0.56 1.57 -15.30
C LYS A 87 -0.61 0.36 -14.39
N ILE A 88 -1.72 0.27 -13.66
CA ILE A 88 -1.99 -0.82 -12.73
C ILE A 88 -2.83 -1.86 -13.45
N LYS A 89 -2.57 -3.14 -13.17
CA LYS A 89 -3.44 -4.24 -13.56
C LYS A 89 -3.80 -5.02 -12.30
N ILE A 90 -5.07 -5.34 -12.14
CA ILE A 90 -5.54 -6.18 -11.02
C ILE A 90 -6.12 -7.47 -11.60
N ILE A 91 -5.93 -8.57 -10.90
CA ILE A 91 -6.52 -9.87 -11.25
C ILE A 91 -7.12 -10.42 -9.98
N SER A 92 -8.43 -10.68 -9.97
CA SER A 92 -9.09 -11.45 -8.94
C SER A 92 -9.41 -12.84 -9.46
N LYS A 93 -9.46 -13.84 -8.57
CA LYS A 93 -9.96 -15.19 -8.91
C LYS A 93 -11.39 -15.16 -9.46
N ASP A 94 -12.20 -14.23 -8.96
CA ASP A 94 -13.61 -14.07 -9.36
C ASP A 94 -13.78 -13.20 -10.61
N SER A 95 -12.76 -12.42 -10.99
CA SER A 95 -12.79 -11.53 -12.15
C SER A 95 -11.37 -11.18 -12.63
N SER A 96 -11.02 -11.61 -13.84
CA SER A 96 -9.80 -11.15 -14.51
C SER A 96 -10.08 -9.79 -15.18
N GLN A 97 -10.15 -8.71 -14.40
CA GLN A 97 -10.37 -7.36 -14.92
C GLN A 97 -9.10 -6.53 -14.90
N ILE A 98 -8.54 -6.25 -16.08
CA ILE A 98 -7.44 -5.29 -16.24
C ILE A 98 -8.02 -3.87 -16.16
N ILE A 99 -7.58 -3.07 -15.18
CA ILE A 99 -8.10 -1.72 -14.97
C ILE A 99 -6.96 -0.71 -14.97
N GLU A 100 -6.86 0.07 -16.05
CA GLU A 100 -5.82 1.09 -16.18
C GLU A 100 -6.15 2.34 -15.35
N ALA A 101 -5.40 2.57 -14.27
CA ALA A 101 -5.51 3.74 -13.40
C ALA A 101 -4.96 5.03 -14.06
N LYS A 102 -5.65 5.57 -15.07
CA LYS A 102 -5.19 6.77 -15.82
C LYS A 102 -5.59 8.10 -15.18
N THR A 103 -6.78 8.18 -14.61
CA THR A 103 -7.35 9.45 -14.10
C THR A 103 -7.52 9.39 -12.59
N PRO A 104 -7.02 10.41 -11.86
CA PRO A 104 -7.27 10.52 -10.43
C PRO A 104 -8.76 10.59 -10.11
N SER A 105 -9.14 9.96 -9.02
CA SER A 105 -10.48 10.00 -8.45
C SER A 105 -10.87 11.42 -8.06
N LYS A 106 -12.12 11.80 -8.33
CA LYS A 106 -12.74 13.06 -7.86
C LYS A 106 -13.45 12.88 -6.52
N THR A 107 -13.83 11.65 -6.18
CA THR A 107 -14.67 11.32 -5.02
C THR A 107 -13.82 10.97 -3.81
N TYR A 108 -12.87 10.07 -4.01
CA TYR A 108 -11.96 9.57 -3.00
C TYR A 108 -10.66 10.35 -3.00
N SER A 109 -10.17 10.66 -1.80
CA SER A 109 -8.88 11.28 -1.60
C SER A 109 -8.19 10.67 -0.39
N TYR A 110 -6.90 10.39 -0.55
CA TYR A 110 -6.05 9.95 0.52
C TYR A 110 -5.04 11.06 0.83
N GLN A 111 -5.10 11.57 2.06
CA GLN A 111 -4.12 12.52 2.57
C GLN A 111 -3.38 11.90 3.74
N ARG A 112 -2.07 11.72 3.58
CA ARG A 112 -1.12 11.54 4.68
C ARG A 112 -0.48 12.89 4.97
N SER A 113 -0.29 13.20 6.25
CA SER A 113 0.40 14.41 6.69
C SER A 113 1.89 14.25 6.40
N PHE A 114 2.30 14.61 5.19
CA PHE A 114 3.71 14.70 4.84
C PHE A 114 4.20 16.13 5.07
N CYS A 115 5.45 16.28 5.52
CA CYS A 115 6.09 17.58 5.70
C CYS A 115 6.48 18.26 4.37
N TYR A 116 6.19 17.62 3.23
CA TYR A 116 6.52 18.09 1.89
C TYR A 116 5.43 17.69 0.87
N PRO A 117 5.27 18.44 -0.23
CA PRO A 117 4.26 18.15 -1.24
C PRO A 117 4.56 16.83 -1.96
N VAL A 118 3.64 15.88 -1.89
CA VAL A 118 3.76 14.59 -2.58
C VAL A 118 2.93 14.62 -3.85
N LYS A 119 3.49 14.13 -4.97
CA LYS A 119 2.81 14.06 -6.29
C LYS A 119 1.79 12.93 -6.38
N THR A 120 1.62 12.14 -5.31
CA THR A 120 0.74 10.98 -5.27
C THR A 120 -0.73 11.41 -5.29
N LYS A 121 -1.53 10.64 -6.00
CA LYS A 121 -2.97 10.85 -6.14
C LYS A 121 -3.72 9.55 -5.89
N THR A 122 -5.00 9.66 -5.58
CA THR A 122 -5.89 8.51 -5.42
C THR A 122 -6.51 8.17 -6.77
N TYR A 123 -6.55 6.88 -7.10
CA TYR A 123 -7.15 6.32 -8.30
C TYR A 123 -8.11 5.22 -7.91
N GLU A 124 -9.28 5.19 -8.52
CA GLU A 124 -10.24 4.10 -8.35
C GLU A 124 -9.79 2.90 -9.19
N LEU A 125 -9.71 1.74 -8.53
CA LEU A 125 -9.32 0.50 -9.18
C LEU A 125 -10.57 -0.33 -9.46
N ILE A 126 -11.10 -1.01 -8.45
CA ILE A 126 -12.24 -1.92 -8.60
C ILE A 126 -13.18 -1.78 -7.41
N SER A 127 -14.44 -2.15 -7.59
CA SER A 127 -15.41 -2.29 -6.51
C SER A 127 -16.02 -3.69 -6.47
N PHE A 128 -16.45 -4.11 -5.29
CA PHE A 128 -17.14 -5.37 -5.08
C PHE A 128 -18.16 -5.27 -3.95
N ASP A 129 -19.06 -6.26 -3.89
CA ASP A 129 -20.05 -6.35 -2.82
C ASP A 129 -19.38 -6.53 -1.46
N ARG A 130 -19.85 -5.74 -0.51
CA ARG A 130 -19.32 -5.71 0.85
C ARG A 130 -19.72 -6.96 1.64
N ASN A 131 -18.90 -7.31 2.63
CA ASN A 131 -19.13 -8.43 3.55
C ASN A 131 -19.15 -9.79 2.84
N THR A 132 -18.40 -9.93 1.76
CA THR A 132 -18.22 -11.19 1.02
C THR A 132 -17.03 -12.01 1.55
N GLY A 133 -16.42 -11.59 2.67
CA GLY A 133 -15.30 -12.26 3.32
C GLY A 133 -13.95 -11.66 2.97
N MET A 134 -12.88 -12.46 3.00
CA MET A 134 -11.56 -12.07 2.50
C MET A 134 -11.48 -12.35 1.00
N LYS A 135 -11.02 -11.38 0.21
CA LYS A 135 -10.77 -11.57 -1.23
C LYS A 135 -9.30 -11.43 -1.55
N GLU A 136 -8.78 -12.41 -2.29
CA GLU A 136 -7.40 -12.42 -2.80
C GLU A 136 -7.37 -11.80 -4.21
N PHE A 137 -6.40 -10.92 -4.45
CA PHE A 137 -6.17 -10.34 -5.76
C PHE A 137 -4.68 -10.11 -5.99
N THR A 138 -4.25 -10.26 -7.24
CA THR A 138 -2.91 -9.93 -7.68
C THR A 138 -2.92 -8.56 -8.32
N ILE A 139 -2.10 -7.64 -7.79
CA ILE A 139 -1.88 -6.32 -8.38
C ILE A 139 -0.53 -6.31 -9.10
N TYR A 140 -0.51 -5.70 -10.28
CA TYR A 140 0.68 -5.50 -11.10
C TYR A 140 0.88 -4.00 -11.31
N PHE A 141 2.09 -3.53 -11.05
CA PHE A 141 2.57 -2.18 -11.29
C PHE A 141 3.43 -2.23 -12.55
N GLU A 142 2.85 -1.89 -13.71
CA GLU A 142 3.48 -2.15 -15.00
C GLU A 142 4.74 -1.32 -15.23
N LYS A 143 4.81 -0.09 -14.70
CA LYS A 143 6.00 0.77 -14.87
C LYS A 143 7.18 0.31 -14.03
N SER A 144 6.95 -0.01 -12.76
CA SER A 144 8.01 -0.50 -11.86
C SER A 144 8.32 -1.98 -12.05
N LYS A 145 7.53 -2.68 -12.88
CA LYS A 145 7.67 -4.12 -13.12
C LYS A 145 7.63 -4.87 -11.79
N ARG A 146 6.63 -4.55 -10.96
CA ARG A 146 6.37 -5.19 -9.67
C ARG A 146 4.98 -5.82 -9.64
N PHE A 147 4.82 -6.85 -8.82
CA PHE A 147 3.50 -7.39 -8.51
C PHE A 147 3.39 -7.77 -7.04
N ALA A 148 2.17 -7.89 -6.54
CA ALA A 148 1.90 -8.39 -5.19
C ALA A 148 0.58 -9.15 -5.15
N VAL A 149 0.51 -10.15 -4.27
CA VAL A 149 -0.73 -10.85 -3.94
C VAL A 149 -1.27 -10.28 -2.64
N LEU A 150 -2.46 -9.71 -2.69
CA LEU A 150 -3.06 -8.96 -1.60
C LEU A 150 -4.35 -9.67 -1.15
N ASN A 151 -4.51 -9.80 0.17
CA ASN A 151 -5.72 -10.30 0.79
C ASN A 151 -6.47 -9.13 1.42
N ILE A 152 -7.60 -8.73 0.83
CA ILE A 152 -8.43 -7.62 1.31
C ILE A 152 -9.61 -8.14 2.11
N ASP A 153 -9.79 -7.53 3.28
CA ASP A 153 -11.04 -7.61 4.04
C ASP A 153 -12.14 -6.75 3.39
N THR A 154 -13.19 -7.42 2.90
CA THR A 154 -14.34 -6.77 2.26
C THR A 154 -15.36 -6.19 3.25
N ASN A 155 -15.09 -6.19 4.55
CA ASN A 155 -15.94 -5.55 5.55
C ASN A 155 -15.77 -4.02 5.57
N PHE A 156 -14.65 -3.50 5.05
CA PHE A 156 -14.37 -2.08 5.00
C PHE A 156 -14.75 -1.48 3.67
N PRO A 157 -15.45 -0.34 3.64
CA PRO A 157 -15.97 0.25 2.41
C PRO A 157 -14.92 0.94 1.55
N GLU A 158 -13.80 1.37 2.12
CA GLU A 158 -12.68 1.95 1.35
C GLU A 158 -11.39 1.23 1.73
N VAL A 159 -10.66 0.74 0.73
CA VAL A 159 -9.35 0.12 0.94
C VAL A 159 -8.31 0.76 0.04
N TYR A 160 -7.28 1.33 0.64
CA TYR A 160 -6.21 2.04 -0.06
C TYR A 160 -4.96 1.19 -0.13
N ILE A 161 -4.48 0.94 -1.34
CA ILE A 161 -3.22 0.26 -1.66
C ILE A 161 -2.16 1.33 -1.90
N ILE A 162 -1.10 1.30 -1.11
CA ILE A 162 -0.06 2.34 -1.07
C ILE A 162 1.30 1.65 -1.22
N PRO A 163 1.84 1.57 -2.45
CA PRO A 163 3.15 0.98 -2.65
C PRO A 163 4.26 1.97 -2.27
N TYR A 164 5.28 1.43 -1.65
CA TYR A 164 6.57 2.03 -1.38
C TYR A 164 7.61 1.20 -2.14
N THR A 165 7.99 1.65 -3.33
CA THR A 165 9.03 0.98 -4.12
C THR A 165 10.37 1.65 -3.89
N ASP A 166 11.44 0.87 -4.06
CA ASP A 166 12.83 1.34 -4.03
C ASP A 166 13.22 1.99 -2.69
N ILE A 167 12.75 1.44 -1.56
CA ILE A 167 13.15 1.87 -0.22
C ILE A 167 14.62 1.52 -0.03
N GLN A 168 15.48 2.53 -0.01
CA GLN A 168 16.92 2.37 0.17
C GLN A 168 17.28 2.50 1.65
N LEU A 169 17.72 1.39 2.26
CA LEU A 169 18.39 1.42 3.55
C LEU A 169 19.86 1.75 3.31
N ILE A 170 20.29 2.91 3.80
CA ILE A 170 21.65 3.42 3.66
C ILE A 170 22.32 3.40 5.03
N GLU A 171 23.46 2.71 5.14
CA GLU A 171 24.35 2.83 6.29
C GLU A 171 25.37 3.94 6.02
N PHE A 172 25.67 4.67 7.09
CA PHE A 172 26.71 5.67 7.12
C PHE A 172 27.91 5.07 7.86
N GLU A 173 29.11 5.15 7.27
CA GLU A 173 30.33 4.84 8.04
C GLU A 173 30.47 5.89 9.15
N GLU A 174 30.35 5.46 10.41
CA GLU A 174 30.64 6.31 11.57
C GLU A 174 32.09 6.84 11.48
N ASP A 175 32.29 8.09 11.91
CA ASP A 175 33.56 8.83 11.93
C ASP A 175 34.10 9.40 10.61
N SER A 176 33.31 9.43 9.53
CA SER A 176 33.67 10.16 8.33
C SER A 176 32.54 11.09 7.89
N PHE A 177 32.54 12.34 8.38
CA PHE A 177 31.73 13.40 7.76
C PHE A 177 32.49 13.90 6.52
N GLY A 178 31.80 13.91 5.37
CA GLY A 178 32.32 14.49 4.15
C GLY A 178 32.39 16.01 4.27
N ALA A 179 33.25 16.63 3.47
CA ALA A 179 33.34 18.10 3.41
C ALA A 179 32.12 18.75 2.72
N GLU A 180 31.27 17.95 2.07
CA GLU A 180 30.09 18.40 1.33
C GLU A 180 28.89 18.53 2.27
N LEU A 181 28.15 19.64 2.14
CA LEU A 181 26.88 19.86 2.82
C LEU A 181 25.72 19.46 1.88
N ASP A 182 24.65 18.92 2.44
CA ASP A 182 23.43 18.68 1.69
C ASP A 182 22.69 19.98 1.36
N GLU A 183 21.61 19.86 0.60
CA GLU A 183 20.74 20.97 0.18
C GLU A 183 20.08 21.74 1.36
N ASN A 184 20.20 21.24 2.58
CA ASN A 184 19.73 21.89 3.82
C ASN A 184 20.89 22.35 4.72
N GLY A 185 22.15 22.26 4.27
CA GLY A 185 23.33 22.70 5.01
C GLY A 185 23.83 21.72 6.06
N PHE A 186 23.38 20.46 6.04
CA PHE A 186 23.87 19.43 6.95
C PHE A 186 25.07 18.70 6.35
N PRO A 187 26.13 18.40 7.12
CA PRO A 187 27.28 17.65 6.63
C PRO A 187 26.86 16.28 6.14
N MET A 188 27.16 16.01 4.87
CA MET A 188 26.89 14.71 4.27
C MET A 188 27.89 13.69 4.82
N PRO A 189 27.45 12.45 5.07
CA PRO A 189 28.37 11.38 5.44
C PRO A 189 29.34 11.11 4.28
N ALA A 190 30.63 10.95 4.59
CA ALA A 190 31.72 10.85 3.60
C ALA A 190 31.60 9.60 2.73
N LYS A 191 30.99 8.54 3.27
CA LYS A 191 30.58 7.38 2.50
C LYS A 191 29.17 6.95 2.90
N LYS A 192 28.37 6.71 1.87
CA LYS A 192 27.06 6.09 1.96
C LYS A 192 27.18 4.70 1.37
N ARG A 193 26.76 3.67 2.12
CA ARG A 193 26.65 2.32 1.61
C ARG A 193 25.18 1.96 1.50
N LEU A 194 24.73 1.61 0.30
CA LEU A 194 23.42 0.98 0.15
C LEU A 194 23.49 -0.43 0.78
N VAL A 195 22.70 -0.65 1.82
CA VAL A 195 22.64 -1.91 2.57
C VAL A 195 21.56 -2.79 2.02
N LYS A 196 20.40 -2.20 1.72
CA LYS A 196 19.21 -2.93 1.31
C LYS A 196 18.35 -2.05 0.41
N GLN A 197 17.75 -2.67 -0.58
CA GLN A 197 16.65 -2.09 -1.33
C GLN A 197 15.44 -2.98 -1.08
N GLU A 198 14.36 -2.40 -0.58
CA GLU A 198 13.14 -3.11 -0.27
C GLU A 198 11.95 -2.45 -0.97
N ASP A 199 10.96 -3.27 -1.26
CA ASP A 199 9.65 -2.82 -1.71
C ASP A 199 8.64 -3.24 -0.63
N GLU A 200 7.65 -2.39 -0.40
CA GLU A 200 6.58 -2.63 0.55
C GLU A 200 5.25 -2.16 -0.03
N ILE A 201 4.16 -2.84 0.32
CA ILE A 201 2.81 -2.34 0.11
C ILE A 201 2.14 -2.18 1.46
N MET A 202 1.62 -0.99 1.69
CA MET A 202 0.77 -0.72 2.83
C MET A 202 -0.69 -0.68 2.39
N ILE A 203 -1.55 -1.38 3.12
CA ILE A 203 -3.00 -1.45 2.91
C ILE A 203 -3.68 -0.71 4.05
N ASP A 204 -4.44 0.35 3.75
CA ASP A 204 -5.16 1.14 4.76
C ASP A 204 -6.68 1.00 4.57
N TYR A 205 -7.34 0.47 5.59
CA TYR A 205 -8.79 0.21 5.61
C TYR A 205 -9.53 1.35 6.30
N ARG A 206 -10.51 1.95 5.61
CA ARG A 206 -11.19 3.17 6.06
C ARG A 206 -12.70 3.11 5.93
N TYR A 207 -13.35 3.93 6.76
CA TYR A 207 -14.75 4.32 6.62
C TYR A 207 -14.84 5.74 6.02
N PRO A 208 -15.84 6.03 5.17
CA PRO A 208 -15.91 7.28 4.43
C PRO A 208 -16.00 8.48 5.37
N ARG A 209 -15.31 9.56 4.99
CA ARG A 209 -15.40 10.85 5.65
C ARG A 209 -16.56 11.62 5.02
N LYS A 210 -17.80 11.24 5.35
CA LYS A 210 -18.98 12.08 5.08
C LYS A 210 -18.89 13.40 5.84
#